data_AF-A0A1F9Z841-F1
#
_entry.id   AF-A0A1F9Z841-F1
#
_cell.length_a   1.000
_cell.length_b   1.000
_cell.length_c   1.000
_cell.angle_alpha   90.00
_cell.angle_beta   90.00
_cell.angle_gamma   90.00
#
_symmetry.space_group_name_H-M   'P 1'
#
loop_
_entity.id
_entity.type
_entity.pdbx_description
1 polymer ?
#
loop_
_entity_poly.entity_id
_entity_poly.type
_entity_poly.pdbx_seq_one_letter_code
_entity_poly.pdbx_strand_id
1 'polypeptide(L)' 'MVRLLVVVVGAIVLLVGGIWTLQGAYVLPATFMRGPEWVGIGAVTALAGGLLILVGIRKPRPPA' A
#
# COMPACT_ATOMS: atom_id res chain seq x y z
N MET A 1 17.59 11.42 -1.30
CA MET A 1 17.06 10.65 -2.45
C MET A 1 16.42 9.33 -2.02
N VAL A 2 17.12 8.42 -1.32
CA VAL A 2 16.58 7.10 -0.91
C VAL A 2 15.24 7.17 -0.15
N ARG A 3 15.10 8.12 0.80
CA ARG A 3 13.86 8.32 1.56
C ARG A 3 12.65 8.69 0.69
N LEU A 4 12.85 9.56 -0.30
CA LEU A 4 11.80 9.95 -1.23
C LEU A 4 11.39 8.74 -2.09
N LEU A 5 12.37 7.96 -2.55
CA LEU A 5 12.14 6.71 -3.27
C LEU A 5 11.29 5.73 -2.46
N VAL A 6 11.60 5.51 -1.17
CA VAL A 6 10.81 4.65 -0.28
C VAL A 6 9.37 5.16 -0.14
N VAL A 7 9.18 6.48 0.00
CA VAL A 7 7.83 7.06 0.08
C VAL A 7 7.06 6.88 -1.24
N VAL A 8 7.69 7.12 -2.39
CA VAL A 8 7.05 6.96 -3.71
C VAL A 8 6.68 5.50 -3.96
N VAL A 9 7.59 4.56 -3.68
CA VAL A 9 7.29 3.12 -3.78
C VAL A 9 6.16 2.75 -2.83
N GLY A 10 6.20 3.21 -1.59
CA GLY A 10 5.13 2.98 -0.62
C GLY A 10 3.77 3.51 -1.09
N ALA A 11 3.73 4.69 -1.71
CA ALA A 11 2.51 5.26 -2.28
C ALA A 11 1.94 4.43 -3.43
N ILE A 12 2.80 3.95 -4.34
CA ILE A 12 2.37 3.06 -5.43
C ILE A 12 1.80 1.76 -4.86
N VAL A 13 2.50 1.13 -3.92
CA VAL A 13 2.07 -0.13 -3.28
C VAL A 13 0.75 0.07 -2.52
N LEU A 14 0.60 1.19 -1.81
CA LEU A 14 -0.63 1.54 -1.10
C LEU A 14 -1.82 1.65 -2.06
N LEU A 15 -1.65 2.36 -3.17
CA LEU A 15 -2.70 2.57 -4.17
C LEU A 15 -3.08 1.25 -4.86
N VAL A 16 -2.10 0.45 -5.28
CA VAL A 16 -2.35 -0.85 -5.92
C VAL A 16 -3.08 -1.79 -4.97
N GLY A 17 -2.64 -1.89 -3.72
CA GLY A 17 -3.32 -2.69 -2.70
C GLY A 17 -4.74 -2.21 -2.42
N GLY A 18 -4.94 -0.89 -2.33
CA GLY A 18 -6.27 -0.29 -2.17
C GLY A 18 -7.19 -0.63 -3.34
N ILE A 19 -6.70 -0.52 -4.58
CA ILE A 19 -7.45 -0.90 -5.79
C ILE A 19 -7.85 -2.38 -5.72
N TRP A 20 -6.92 -3.29 -5.46
CA TRP A 20 -7.24 -4.73 -5.36
C TRP A 20 -8.23 -5.04 -4.24
N THR A 21 -8.13 -4.34 -3.10
CA THR A 21 -9.09 -4.50 -1.99
C THR A 21 -10.50 -4.13 -2.45
N LEU A 22 -10.63 -2.95 -3.07
CA LEU A 22 -11.92 -2.43 -3.52
C LEU A 22 -12.48 -3.26 -4.69
N GLN A 23 -11.62 -3.75 -5.57
CA GLN A 23 -12.00 -4.67 -6.65
C GLN A 23 -12.48 -6.01 -6.09
N GLY A 24 -11.76 -6.58 -5.11
CA GLY A 24 -12.15 -7.80 -4.41
C GLY A 24 -13.50 -7.68 -3.70
N ALA A 25 -13.76 -6.49 -3.14
CA ALA A 25 -15.02 -6.13 -2.47
C ALA A 25 -16.14 -5.72 -3.44
N TYR A 26 -15.92 -5.80 -4.76
CA TYR A 26 -16.88 -5.42 -5.81
C TYR A 26 -17.30 -3.93 -5.79
N VAL A 27 -16.49 -3.06 -5.17
CA VAL A 27 -16.70 -1.60 -5.15
C VAL A 27 -16.15 -0.97 -6.42
N LEU A 28 -15.02 -1.47 -6.93
CA LEU A 28 -14.42 -1.05 -8.20
C LEU A 28 -14.61 -2.11 -9.28
N PRO A 29 -14.73 -1.71 -10.56
CA PRO A 29 -14.78 -2.67 -11.66
C PRO A 29 -13.47 -3.46 -11.77
N ALA A 30 -13.61 -4.77 -11.92
CA ALA A 30 -12.51 -5.71 -12.16
C ALA A 30 -13.01 -6.91 -12.96
N THR A 31 -12.12 -7.52 -13.72
CA THR A 31 -12.38 -8.79 -14.42
C THR A 31 -11.86 -9.98 -13.63
N PHE A 32 -10.65 -9.88 -13.06
CA PHE A 32 -9.98 -11.00 -12.37
C PHE A 32 -9.90 -10.84 -10.85
N MET A 33 -9.69 -9.62 -10.36
CA MET A 33 -9.47 -9.34 -8.94
C MET A 33 -10.79 -9.25 -8.17
N ARG A 34 -11.47 -10.39 -7.96
CA ARG A 34 -12.81 -10.45 -7.34
C ARG A 34 -12.87 -11.45 -6.20
N GLY A 35 -13.65 -11.14 -5.17
CA GLY A 35 -13.93 -12.03 -4.05
C GLY A 35 -13.01 -11.81 -2.83
N PRO A 36 -13.28 -12.55 -1.74
CA PRO A 36 -12.67 -12.30 -0.43
C PRO A 36 -11.16 -12.50 -0.41
N GLU A 37 -10.62 -13.37 -1.27
CA GLU A 37 -9.18 -13.56 -1.44
C GLU A 37 -8.49 -12.23 -1.83
N TRP A 38 -9.04 -11.52 -2.83
CA TRP A 38 -8.49 -10.25 -3.31
C TRP A 38 -8.67 -9.11 -2.31
N VAL A 39 -9.71 -9.15 -1.47
CA VAL A 39 -9.84 -8.24 -0.33
C VAL A 39 -8.66 -8.41 0.62
N GLY A 40 -8.33 -9.66 0.97
CA GLY A 40 -7.20 -9.96 1.85
C GLY A 40 -5.85 -9.57 1.24
N ILE A 41 -5.58 -10.00 0.01
CA ILE A 41 -4.33 -9.67 -0.72
C ILE A 41 -4.16 -8.15 -0.85
N GLY A 42 -5.22 -7.46 -1.27
CA GLY A 42 -5.23 -6.01 -1.42
C GLY A 42 -4.97 -5.31 -0.09
N ALA A 43 -5.64 -5.73 0.99
CA ALA A 43 -5.53 -5.09 2.28
C ALA A 43 -4.10 -5.22 2.85
N VAL A 44 -3.52 -6.42 2.79
CA VAL A 44 -2.13 -6.65 3.22
C VAL A 44 -1.15 -5.83 2.38
N THR A 45 -1.35 -5.80 1.06
CA THR A 45 -0.52 -4.99 0.15
C THR A 45 -0.62 -3.50 0.48
N ALA A 46 -1.83 -3.00 0.71
CA ALA A 46 -2.09 -1.61 1.07
C ALA A 46 -1.39 -1.25 2.40
N LEU A 47 -1.50 -2.10 3.41
CA LEU A 47 -0.85 -1.93 4.71
C LEU A 47 0.68 -1.90 4.58
N ALA A 48 1.27 -2.76 3.75
CA ALA A 48 2.70 -2.74 3.47
C ALA A 48 3.15 -1.41 2.83
N GLY A 49 2.38 -0.90 1.86
CA GLY A 49 2.63 0.42 1.25
C GLY A 49 2.54 1.56 2.26
N GLY A 50 1.52 1.54 3.12
CA GLY A 50 1.39 2.48 4.23
C GLY A 50 2.58 2.44 5.19
N LEU A 51 3.06 1.25 5.54
CA LEU A 51 4.24 1.08 6.40
C LEU A 51 5.51 1.65 5.75
N LEU A 52 5.71 1.43 4.44
CA LEU A 52 6.83 2.00 3.70
C LEU A 52 6.81 3.53 3.74
N ILE A 53 5.64 4.15 3.54
CA ILE A 53 5.49 5.60 3.66
C ILE A 53 5.88 6.05 5.07
N LEU A 54 5.32 5.41 6.11
CA LEU A 54 5.61 5.75 7.50
C LEU A 54 7.11 5.66 7.83
N VAL A 55 7.79 4.62 7.33
CA VAL A 55 9.25 4.47 7.50
C VAL A 55 10.01 5.55 6.73
N GLY A 56 9.61 5.85 5.50
CA GLY A 56 10.26 6.84 4.65
C GLY A 56 10.19 8.28 5.21
N ILE A 57 9.06 8.64 5.83
CA ILE A 57 8.83 9.98 6.41
C ILE A 57 9.41 10.14 7.82
N ARG A 58 9.63 9.06 8.58
CA ARG A 58 10.17 9.13 9.95
C ARG A 58 11.58 9.74 9.94
N LYS A 59 11.75 10.91 10.58
CA LYS A 59 13.08 11.51 10.79
C LYS A 59 13.95 10.58 11.66
N PRO A 60 15.27 10.47 11.40
CA PRO A 60 16.18 9.84 12.35
C PRO A 60 16.11 10.58 13.69
N ARG A 61 16.08 9.85 14.81
CA ARG A 61 16.24 10.47 16.13
C ARG A 61 17.64 11.13 16.18
N PRO A 62 17.77 12.39 16.63
CA PRO A 62 19.08 12.98 16.89
C PRO A 62 19.83 12.12 17.93
N PRO A 63 21.16 11.93 17.78
CA PRO A 63 21.97 11.37 18.86
C PRO A 63 21.83 12.27 20.09
N ALA A 64 21.61 11.65 21.26
CA ALA A 64 21.59 12.33 22.56
C ALA A 64 23.01 12.70 23.01
#